data_AF-A0A1H1M1L7-F1
#
_entry.id   AF-A0A1H1M1L7-F1
#
_cell.length_a   1.000
_cell.length_b   1.000
_cell.length_c   1.000
_cell.angle_alpha   90.00
_cell.angle_beta   90.00
_cell.angle_gamma   90.00
#
_symmetry.space_group_name_H-M   'P 1'
#
loop_
_entity.id
_entity.type
_entity.pdbx_description
1 polymer ?
#
loop_
_entity_poly.entity_id
_entity_poly.type
_entity_poly.pdbx_seq_one_letter_code
_entity_poly.pdbx_strand_id
1 'polypeptide(L)'
;MKLVLSCEHAFPDIPGKYRYLFDHEPEVLKTHEAYDPGAFHLFQELEQLAEFSKYQSIGRLLVETNRSTFHKNIFSRYSKKLSKLDHTKILESYYTHYRTEIENKIEEFIHSGNTVLHLSVHTFTPVLHEVERNCDIGLLYDPGRYSEKEFCKDWKTAILIENPDLKVRYNYPYLGKADGFTTTLRKNFPENYMGIEIEVNQKWVRGNKMDTNNKNVILKALKRMNPSD
;
A
#
# COMPACT_ATOMS: atom_id res chain seq x y z
N MET A 1 -3.26 1.63 20.74
CA MET A 1 -3.33 1.17 19.33
C MET A 1 -1.89 0.97 18.86
N LYS A 2 -1.63 0.01 17.97
CA LYS A 2 -0.32 -0.19 17.34
C LYS A 2 -0.42 0.08 15.85
N LEU A 3 0.48 0.90 15.33
CA LEU A 3 0.58 1.24 13.91
C LEU A 3 1.53 0.27 13.21
N VAL A 4 1.01 -0.43 12.21
CA VAL A 4 1.76 -1.24 11.26
C VAL A 4 1.71 -0.56 9.90
N LEU A 5 2.85 -0.41 9.24
CA LEU A 5 2.93 0.11 7.86
C LEU A 5 3.36 -0.96 6.88
N SER A 6 2.70 -0.99 5.73
CA SER A 6 3.14 -1.75 4.56
C SER A 6 3.34 -0.86 3.34
N CYS A 7 4.21 -1.27 2.42
CA CYS A 7 4.30 -0.67 1.09
C CYS A 7 4.64 -1.75 0.06
N GLU A 8 3.59 -2.28 -0.56
CA GLU A 8 3.63 -3.44 -1.45
C GLU A 8 4.25 -3.14 -2.81
N HIS A 9 4.20 -1.88 -3.26
CA HIS A 9 4.69 -1.44 -4.58
C HIS A 9 5.82 -0.42 -4.46
N ALA A 10 6.70 -0.55 -3.46
CA ALA A 10 7.73 0.45 -3.17
C ALA A 10 8.75 0.61 -4.29
N PHE A 11 9.19 -0.50 -4.90
CA PHE A 11 10.23 -0.52 -5.93
C PHE A 11 9.87 -1.45 -7.08
N PRO A 12 10.43 -1.21 -8.29
CA PRO A 12 10.22 -2.07 -9.45
C PRO A 12 11.28 -3.18 -9.57
N ASP A 13 12.02 -3.53 -8.51
CA ASP A 13 13.23 -4.36 -8.66
C ASP A 13 12.89 -5.79 -9.13
N ILE A 14 13.65 -6.26 -10.11
CA ILE A 14 13.55 -7.62 -10.63
C ILE A 14 14.83 -8.39 -10.28
N PRO A 15 14.75 -9.52 -9.56
CA PRO A 15 15.89 -10.39 -9.29
C PRO A 15 16.60 -10.80 -10.58
N GLY A 16 17.94 -10.88 -10.54
CA GLY A 16 18.77 -11.11 -11.73
C GLY A 16 18.30 -12.25 -12.63
N LYS A 17 17.91 -13.39 -12.02
CA LYS A 17 17.41 -14.58 -12.73
C LYS A 17 16.11 -14.36 -13.53
N TYR A 18 15.37 -13.27 -13.29
CA TYR A 18 14.11 -12.95 -13.97
C TYR A 18 14.17 -11.69 -14.84
N ARG A 19 15.31 -10.98 -14.87
CA ARG A 19 15.44 -9.73 -15.64
C ARG A 19 15.18 -9.91 -17.12
N TYR A 20 15.55 -11.07 -17.67
CA TYR A 20 15.34 -11.44 -19.07
C TYR A 20 13.87 -11.33 -19.53
N LEU A 21 12.91 -11.40 -18.60
CA LEU A 21 11.48 -11.26 -18.92
C LEU A 21 11.13 -9.87 -19.47
N PHE A 22 11.99 -8.87 -19.23
CA PHE A 22 11.76 -7.47 -19.58
C PHE A 22 12.68 -6.96 -20.69
N ASP A 23 13.52 -7.81 -21.30
CA ASP A 23 14.50 -7.40 -22.32
C ASP A 23 13.87 -6.72 -23.53
N HIS A 24 12.63 -7.09 -23.89
CA HIS A 24 11.89 -6.49 -25.00
C HIS A 24 11.18 -5.17 -24.65
N GLU A 25 10.97 -4.89 -23.38
CA GLU A 25 10.24 -3.70 -22.91
C GLU A 25 10.79 -3.19 -21.57
N PRO A 26 12.10 -2.87 -21.48
CA PRO A 26 12.74 -2.52 -20.20
C PRO A 26 12.19 -1.22 -19.61
N GLU A 27 11.65 -0.34 -20.46
CA GLU A 27 11.06 0.94 -20.04
C GLU A 27 9.82 0.78 -19.16
N VAL A 28 9.10 -0.36 -19.22
CA VAL A 28 7.94 -0.61 -18.35
C VAL A 28 8.30 -0.53 -16.86
N LEU A 29 9.53 -0.91 -16.51
CA LEU A 29 10.04 -0.90 -15.13
C LEU A 29 10.19 0.51 -14.56
N LYS A 30 10.11 1.55 -15.40
CA LYS A 30 10.15 2.97 -15.00
C LYS A 30 8.75 3.60 -14.88
N THR A 31 7.69 2.81 -15.08
CA THR A 31 6.31 3.31 -15.10
C THR A 31 5.53 2.91 -13.86
N HIS A 32 4.35 3.52 -13.68
CA HIS A 32 3.40 3.16 -12.62
C HIS A 32 2.85 1.72 -12.75
N GLU A 33 3.11 1.02 -13.85
CA GLU A 33 2.76 -0.40 -13.97
C GLU A 33 3.69 -1.27 -13.11
N ALA A 34 4.94 -0.84 -12.91
CA ALA A 34 5.97 -1.62 -12.23
C ALA A 34 6.02 -1.42 -10.72
N TYR A 35 5.59 -0.25 -10.26
CA TYR A 35 5.63 0.17 -8.86
C TYR A 35 4.75 1.43 -8.68
N ASP A 36 4.66 1.96 -7.47
CA ASP A 36 3.90 3.17 -7.17
C ASP A 36 4.86 4.36 -6.93
N PRO A 37 5.18 5.18 -7.96
CA PRO A 37 6.06 6.33 -7.82
C PRO A 37 5.77 7.22 -6.60
N GLY A 38 6.78 7.44 -5.76
CA GLY A 38 6.69 8.27 -4.56
C GLY A 38 6.09 7.59 -3.33
N ALA A 39 5.53 6.37 -3.45
CA ALA A 39 4.95 5.64 -2.32
C ALA A 39 6.00 5.33 -1.24
N PHE A 40 7.18 4.85 -1.63
CA PHE A 40 8.26 4.57 -0.68
C PHE A 40 8.74 5.82 0.06
N HIS A 41 8.86 6.97 -0.62
CA HIS A 41 9.25 8.22 0.04
C HIS A 41 8.21 8.70 1.06
N LEU A 42 6.92 8.49 0.78
CA LEU A 42 5.85 8.73 1.76
C LEU A 42 5.91 7.71 2.91
N PHE A 43 6.11 6.43 2.60
CA PHE A 43 6.25 5.36 3.59
C PHE A 43 7.37 5.65 4.59
N GLN A 44 8.55 6.05 4.12
CA GLN A 44 9.69 6.41 4.98
C GLN A 44 9.37 7.59 5.91
N GLU A 45 8.56 8.54 5.44
CA GLU A 45 8.13 9.65 6.29
C GLU A 45 7.18 9.15 7.38
N LEU A 46 6.25 8.23 7.07
CA LEU A 46 5.28 7.72 8.04
C LEU A 46 5.89 6.67 8.98
N GLU A 47 6.96 5.99 8.57
CA GLU A 47 7.67 4.95 9.31
C GLU A 47 8.12 5.40 10.70
N GLN A 48 8.43 6.69 10.86
CA GLN A 48 8.80 7.26 12.16
C GLN A 48 7.70 7.18 13.23
N LEU A 49 6.44 6.94 12.84
CA LEU A 49 5.30 6.80 13.75
C LEU A 49 4.92 5.34 14.02
N ALA A 50 5.51 4.38 13.29
CA ALA A 50 5.06 3.00 13.28
C ALA A 50 5.84 2.13 14.26
N GLU A 51 5.15 1.24 14.97
CA GLU A 51 5.83 0.20 15.77
C GLU A 51 6.38 -0.94 14.91
N PHE A 52 5.85 -1.11 13.69
CA PHE A 52 6.43 -2.00 12.71
C PHE A 52 6.15 -1.51 11.29
N SER A 53 7.12 -1.68 10.42
CA SER A 53 7.05 -1.26 9.03
C SER A 53 7.72 -2.31 8.14
N LYS A 54 7.14 -2.57 6.97
CA LYS A 54 7.75 -3.43 5.95
C LYS A 54 7.39 -2.93 4.56
N TYR A 55 8.37 -2.87 3.67
CA TYR A 55 8.14 -2.59 2.26
C TYR A 55 8.61 -3.76 1.40
N GLN A 56 8.04 -3.88 0.21
CA GLN A 56 8.43 -4.87 -0.78
C GLN A 56 9.38 -4.22 -1.79
N SER A 57 10.61 -4.73 -1.90
CA SER A 57 11.55 -4.27 -2.91
C SER A 57 11.27 -4.87 -4.29
N ILE A 58 10.68 -6.06 -4.34
CA ILE A 58 10.42 -6.77 -5.59
C ILE A 58 9.23 -6.14 -6.33
N GLY A 59 9.45 -5.76 -7.59
CA GLY A 59 8.44 -5.15 -8.43
C GLY A 59 7.22 -6.03 -8.64
N ARG A 60 6.04 -5.41 -8.58
CA ARG A 60 4.74 -6.08 -8.74
C ARG A 60 4.58 -6.81 -10.09
N LEU A 61 5.37 -6.42 -11.09
CA LEU A 61 5.39 -7.10 -12.39
C LEU A 61 6.03 -8.49 -12.32
N LEU A 62 6.86 -8.80 -11.32
CA LEU A 62 7.25 -10.19 -11.07
C LEU A 62 6.14 -10.93 -10.33
N VAL A 63 5.71 -10.40 -9.18
CA VAL A 63 4.65 -10.96 -8.35
C VAL A 63 3.93 -9.84 -7.60
N GLU A 64 2.61 -9.86 -7.67
CA GLU A 64 1.74 -8.86 -7.05
C GLU A 64 1.42 -9.25 -5.60
N THR A 65 2.04 -8.56 -4.64
CA THR A 65 1.88 -8.84 -3.21
C THR A 65 0.62 -8.23 -2.59
N ASN A 66 -0.03 -7.26 -3.25
CA ASN A 66 -1.33 -6.73 -2.85
C ASN A 66 -2.50 -7.48 -3.53
N ARG A 67 -2.35 -8.77 -3.82
CA ARG A 67 -3.41 -9.67 -4.30
C ARG A 67 -3.35 -11.01 -3.58
N SER A 68 -4.45 -11.76 -3.58
CA SER A 68 -4.46 -13.15 -3.10
C SER A 68 -3.77 -14.10 -4.08
N THR A 69 -3.31 -15.26 -3.59
CA THR A 69 -2.57 -16.26 -4.39
C THR A 69 -3.35 -16.82 -5.58
N PHE A 70 -4.68 -16.79 -5.51
CA PHE A 70 -5.57 -17.28 -6.57
C PHE A 70 -6.02 -16.17 -7.53
N HIS A 71 -5.63 -14.92 -7.29
CA HIS A 71 -6.03 -13.80 -8.13
C HIS A 71 -5.40 -13.93 -9.53
N LYS A 72 -6.18 -13.73 -10.59
CA LYS A 72 -5.73 -13.90 -11.99
C LYS A 72 -4.54 -13.03 -12.40
N ASN A 73 -4.27 -11.96 -11.65
CA ASN A 73 -3.19 -11.01 -11.86
C ASN A 73 -2.09 -11.11 -10.79
N ILE A 74 -1.97 -12.23 -10.06
CA ILE A 74 -0.82 -12.41 -9.16
C ILE A 74 0.51 -12.39 -9.93
N PHE A 75 0.50 -12.89 -11.16
CA PHE A 75 1.60 -12.79 -12.11
C PHE A 75 1.18 -11.86 -13.26
N SER A 76 2.07 -10.95 -13.65
CA SER A 76 1.83 -9.99 -14.73
C SER A 76 1.92 -10.65 -16.12
N ARG A 77 1.69 -9.88 -17.18
CA ARG A 77 1.91 -10.33 -18.57
C ARG A 77 3.34 -10.84 -18.85
N TYR A 78 4.32 -10.41 -18.04
CA TYR A 78 5.71 -10.83 -18.14
C TYR A 78 5.95 -12.16 -17.41
N SER A 79 5.59 -12.24 -16.13
CA SER A 79 5.88 -13.41 -15.28
C SER A 79 4.90 -14.57 -15.45
N LYS A 80 3.71 -14.35 -16.02
CA LYS A 80 2.71 -15.41 -16.26
C LYS A 80 3.18 -16.48 -17.26
N LYS A 81 4.21 -16.19 -18.07
CA LYS A 81 4.82 -17.13 -19.03
C LYS A 81 5.77 -18.14 -18.38
N LEU A 82 6.16 -17.90 -17.12
CA LEU A 82 7.07 -18.79 -16.39
C LEU A 82 6.42 -20.13 -16.08
N SER A 83 7.26 -21.11 -15.76
CA SER A 83 6.80 -22.44 -15.35
C SER A 83 6.10 -22.40 -13.99
N LYS A 84 5.25 -23.40 -13.71
CA LYS A 84 4.64 -23.56 -12.38
C LYS A 84 5.69 -23.67 -11.27
N LEU A 85 6.82 -24.32 -11.54
CA LEU A 85 7.93 -24.44 -10.59
C LEU A 85 8.53 -23.07 -10.26
N ASP A 86 8.68 -22.20 -11.26
CA ASP A 86 9.16 -20.84 -11.04
C ASP A 86 8.14 -20.00 -10.29
N HIS A 87 6.85 -20.13 -10.58
CA HIS A 87 5.78 -19.48 -9.83
C HIS A 87 5.83 -19.86 -8.35
N THR A 88 5.93 -21.16 -8.03
CA THR A 88 6.09 -21.62 -6.64
C THR A 88 7.29 -20.97 -5.96
N LYS A 89 8.46 -20.99 -6.62
CA LYS A 89 9.69 -20.38 -6.07
C LYS A 89 9.55 -18.87 -5.85
N ILE A 90 8.91 -18.15 -6.78
CA ILE A 90 8.65 -16.71 -6.67
C ILE A 90 7.73 -16.43 -5.49
N LEU A 91 6.66 -17.21 -5.35
CA LEU A 91 5.71 -17.05 -4.24
C LEU A 91 6.41 -17.28 -2.90
N GLU A 92 7.12 -18.38 -2.74
CA GLU A 92 7.85 -18.71 -1.52
C GLU A 92 8.89 -17.64 -1.16
N SER A 93 9.66 -17.17 -2.14
CA SER A 93 10.80 -16.27 -1.89
C SER A 93 10.38 -14.83 -1.61
N TYR A 94 9.33 -14.33 -2.26
CA TYR A 94 9.04 -12.90 -2.28
C TYR A 94 7.64 -12.55 -1.78
N TYR A 95 6.63 -13.38 -2.08
CA TYR A 95 5.24 -13.10 -1.69
C TYR A 95 4.96 -13.57 -0.26
N THR A 96 5.21 -14.86 0.02
CA THR A 96 4.87 -15.48 1.30
C THR A 96 5.72 -14.85 2.41
N HIS A 97 7.02 -14.73 2.19
CA HIS A 97 7.93 -14.11 3.15
C HIS A 97 7.47 -12.69 3.55
N TYR A 98 7.15 -11.83 2.58
CA TYR A 98 6.69 -10.47 2.83
C TYR A 98 5.38 -10.44 3.66
N ARG A 99 4.38 -11.21 3.24
CA ARG A 99 3.07 -11.21 3.91
C ARG A 99 3.12 -11.83 5.29
N THR A 100 3.83 -12.95 5.45
CA THR A 100 3.93 -13.65 6.73
C THR A 100 4.63 -12.82 7.80
N GLU A 101 5.66 -12.03 7.48
CA GLU A 101 6.27 -11.14 8.47
C GLU A 101 5.27 -10.11 9.02
N ILE A 102 4.48 -9.50 8.14
CA ILE A 102 3.47 -8.50 8.52
C ILE A 102 2.33 -9.17 9.29
N GLU A 103 1.84 -10.31 8.80
CA GLU A 103 0.80 -11.11 9.46
C GLU A 103 1.22 -11.53 10.88
N ASN A 104 2.42 -12.07 11.06
CA ASN A 104 2.95 -12.47 12.36
C ASN A 104 3.06 -11.29 13.33
N LYS A 105 3.50 -10.12 12.84
CA LYS A 105 3.62 -8.95 13.71
C LYS A 105 2.26 -8.40 14.14
N ILE A 106 1.29 -8.38 13.24
CA ILE A 106 -0.10 -8.00 13.56
C ILE A 106 -0.65 -8.97 14.62
N GLU A 107 -0.46 -10.27 14.43
CA GLU A 107 -0.89 -11.30 15.37
C GLU A 107 -0.25 -11.13 16.75
N GLU A 108 1.06 -10.86 16.81
CA GLU A 108 1.79 -10.58 18.07
C GLU A 108 1.19 -9.39 18.83
N PHE A 109 0.91 -8.29 18.15
CA PHE A 109 0.31 -7.12 18.78
C PHE A 109 -1.11 -7.38 19.28
N ILE A 110 -1.92 -8.10 18.51
CA ILE A 110 -3.29 -8.47 18.89
C ILE A 110 -3.27 -9.41 20.09
N HIS A 111 -2.41 -10.45 20.10
CA HIS A 111 -2.26 -11.36 21.24
C HIS A 111 -1.75 -10.64 22.50
N SER A 112 -1.01 -9.55 22.33
CA SER A 112 -0.59 -8.66 23.43
C SER A 112 -1.68 -7.67 23.88
N GLY A 113 -2.93 -7.84 23.42
CA GLY A 113 -4.08 -7.04 23.84
C GLY A 113 -4.23 -5.70 23.13
N ASN A 114 -3.52 -5.46 22.02
CA ASN A 114 -3.60 -4.20 21.28
C ASN A 114 -4.57 -4.30 20.10
N THR A 115 -5.27 -3.19 19.82
CA THR A 115 -5.85 -2.95 18.50
C THR A 115 -4.75 -2.50 17.53
N VAL A 116 -4.68 -3.13 16.36
CA VAL A 116 -3.75 -2.79 15.29
C VAL A 116 -4.43 -1.94 14.22
N LEU A 117 -3.81 -0.81 13.89
CA LEU A 117 -4.05 -0.04 12.69
C LEU A 117 -2.97 -0.41 11.68
N HIS A 118 -3.37 -1.02 10.57
CA HIS A 118 -2.48 -1.29 9.45
C HIS A 118 -2.75 -0.30 8.32
N LEU A 119 -1.74 0.50 7.97
CA LEU A 119 -1.79 1.38 6.80
C LEU A 119 -0.92 0.82 5.68
N SER A 120 -1.56 0.48 4.57
CA SER A 120 -0.89 0.12 3.32
C SER A 120 -0.71 1.37 2.47
N VAL A 121 0.55 1.72 2.19
CA VAL A 121 0.94 3.00 1.57
C VAL A 121 1.09 2.85 0.07
N HIS A 122 0.23 3.53 -0.68
CA HIS A 122 0.14 3.48 -2.13
C HIS A 122 0.10 4.88 -2.76
N THR A 123 0.36 4.92 -4.06
CA THR A 123 0.12 6.11 -4.87
C THR A 123 -0.53 5.73 -6.19
N PHE A 124 -1.24 6.67 -6.80
CA PHE A 124 -1.95 6.43 -8.05
C PHE A 124 -1.65 7.48 -9.10
N THR A 125 -1.59 7.06 -10.37
CA THR A 125 -1.42 7.98 -11.52
C THR A 125 -2.55 9.01 -11.58
N PRO A 126 -2.27 10.31 -11.81
CA PRO A 126 -3.30 11.36 -11.89
C PRO A 126 -4.28 11.17 -13.05
N VAL A 127 -3.82 10.59 -14.16
CA VAL A 127 -4.63 10.34 -15.36
C VAL A 127 -4.55 8.85 -15.67
N LEU A 128 -5.71 8.22 -15.85
CA LEU A 128 -5.80 6.84 -16.28
C LEU A 128 -6.77 6.77 -17.47
N HIS A 129 -6.31 6.20 -18.59
CA HIS A 129 -7.09 6.12 -19.83
C HIS A 129 -7.69 7.48 -20.23
N GLU A 130 -6.86 8.53 -20.20
CA GLU A 130 -7.23 9.92 -20.53
C GLU A 130 -8.23 10.58 -19.56
N VAL A 131 -8.66 9.88 -18.51
CA VAL A 131 -9.55 10.42 -17.49
C VAL A 131 -8.75 10.90 -16.28
N GLU A 132 -8.89 12.19 -15.95
CA GLU A 132 -8.31 12.77 -14.74
C GLU A 132 -9.00 12.25 -13.48
N ARG A 133 -8.20 11.81 -12.52
CA ARG A 133 -8.67 11.39 -11.20
C ARG A 133 -8.75 12.59 -10.26
N ASN A 134 -9.97 13.05 -10.03
CA ASN A 134 -10.27 14.19 -9.16
C ASN A 134 -10.20 13.80 -7.67
N CYS A 135 -8.99 13.54 -7.19
CA CYS A 135 -8.66 13.20 -5.82
C CYS A 135 -7.19 13.50 -5.55
N ASP A 136 -6.89 14.00 -4.36
CA ASP A 136 -5.53 14.21 -3.89
C ASP A 136 -5.07 13.04 -3.00
N ILE A 137 -5.95 12.64 -2.07
CA ILE A 137 -5.71 11.56 -1.10
C ILE A 137 -6.96 10.70 -1.03
N GLY A 138 -6.81 9.42 -1.33
CA GLY A 138 -7.80 8.37 -1.12
C GLY A 138 -7.55 7.67 0.22
N LEU A 139 -8.59 7.60 1.07
CA LEU A 139 -8.60 6.74 2.25
C LEU A 139 -9.48 5.54 1.94
N LEU A 140 -8.88 4.38 1.69
CA LEU A 140 -9.59 3.19 1.26
C LEU A 140 -9.75 2.21 2.42
N TYR A 141 -10.98 1.81 2.67
CA TYR A 141 -11.35 0.96 3.80
C TYR A 141 -12.60 0.14 3.47
N ASP A 142 -12.95 -0.85 4.29
CA ASP A 142 -14.22 -1.56 4.14
C ASP A 142 -15.37 -0.76 4.79
N PRO A 143 -16.35 -0.24 4.03
CA PRO A 143 -17.47 0.51 4.59
C PRO A 143 -18.33 -0.27 5.58
N GLY A 144 -18.27 -1.61 5.56
CA GLY A 144 -18.95 -2.48 6.52
C GLY A 144 -18.28 -2.52 7.90
N ARG A 145 -17.03 -2.02 8.03
CA ARG A 145 -16.29 -2.01 9.29
C ARG A 145 -16.37 -0.63 9.93
N TYR A 146 -17.16 -0.53 11.00
CA TYR A 146 -17.43 0.74 11.68
C TYR A 146 -16.15 1.44 12.18
N SER A 147 -15.21 0.68 12.75
CA SER A 147 -13.94 1.22 13.27
C SER A 147 -13.07 1.85 12.16
N GLU A 148 -12.94 1.19 11.00
CA GLU A 148 -12.19 1.75 9.86
C GLU A 148 -12.85 3.01 9.32
N LYS A 149 -14.19 3.03 9.29
CA LYS A 149 -14.98 4.20 8.84
C LYS A 149 -14.78 5.40 9.75
N GLU A 150 -14.90 5.23 11.07
CA GLU A 150 -14.71 6.35 12.01
C GLU A 150 -13.27 6.83 11.99
N PHE A 151 -12.28 5.92 11.96
CA PHE A 151 -10.88 6.32 11.83
C PHE A 151 -10.63 7.15 10.55
N CYS A 152 -11.13 6.70 9.39
CA CYS A 152 -10.97 7.44 8.14
C CYS A 152 -11.65 8.82 8.18
N LYS A 153 -12.78 8.93 8.88
CA LYS A 153 -13.50 10.21 9.05
C LYS A 153 -12.70 11.20 9.88
N ASP A 154 -12.14 10.74 10.98
CA ASP A 154 -11.33 11.59 11.85
C ASP A 154 -10.01 11.93 11.18
N TRP A 155 -9.37 10.97 10.50
CA TRP A 155 -8.12 11.21 9.78
C TRP A 155 -8.30 12.19 8.61
N LYS A 156 -9.39 12.08 7.85
CA LYS A 156 -9.74 13.09 6.84
C LYS A 156 -9.89 14.47 7.47
N THR A 157 -10.56 14.56 8.61
CA THR A 157 -10.72 15.84 9.33
C THR A 157 -9.36 16.40 9.73
N ALA A 158 -8.47 15.56 10.27
CA ALA A 158 -7.11 15.96 10.64
C ALA A 158 -6.29 16.45 9.43
N ILE A 159 -6.39 15.79 8.27
CA ILE A 159 -5.74 16.22 7.02
C ILE A 159 -6.25 17.61 6.60
N LEU A 160 -7.57 17.83 6.64
CA LEU A 160 -8.17 19.10 6.22
C LEU A 160 -7.90 20.26 7.18
N ILE A 161 -7.60 19.99 8.46
CA ILE A 161 -7.12 21.02 9.38
C ILE A 161 -5.70 21.46 9.00
N GLU A 162 -4.85 20.54 8.56
CA GLU A 162 -3.48 20.85 8.12
C GLU A 162 -3.47 21.55 6.75
N ASN A 163 -4.37 21.15 5.84
CA ASN A 163 -4.55 21.81 4.55
C ASN A 163 -6.00 21.67 4.04
N PRO A 164 -6.82 22.74 4.13
CA PRO A 164 -8.24 22.69 3.76
C PRO A 164 -8.49 22.61 2.24
N ASP A 165 -7.47 22.88 1.41
CA ASP A 165 -7.61 22.88 -0.05
C ASP A 165 -7.50 21.46 -0.66
N LEU A 166 -7.14 20.46 0.14
CA LEU A 166 -6.96 19.08 -0.32
C LEU A 166 -8.28 18.36 -0.60
N LYS A 167 -8.34 17.67 -1.73
CA LYS A 167 -9.44 16.79 -2.11
C LYS A 167 -9.24 15.39 -1.53
N VAL A 168 -9.61 15.22 -0.26
CA VAL A 168 -9.59 13.91 0.42
C VAL A 168 -10.89 13.15 0.17
N ARG A 169 -10.80 11.93 -0.35
CA ARG A 169 -11.97 11.09 -0.67
C ARG A 169 -11.89 9.71 -0.02
N TYR A 170 -13.05 9.16 0.31
CA TYR A 170 -13.16 7.77 0.76
C TYR A 170 -13.32 6.87 -0.45
N ASN A 171 -12.63 5.74 -0.45
CA ASN A 171 -12.83 4.67 -1.44
C ASN A 171 -12.82 5.20 -2.89
N TYR A 172 -11.83 6.05 -3.17
CA TYR A 172 -11.52 6.56 -4.50
C TYR A 172 -10.00 6.75 -4.63
N PRO A 173 -9.36 6.32 -5.74
CA PRO A 173 -9.98 5.82 -6.97
C PRO A 173 -10.40 4.34 -6.93
N TYR A 174 -10.16 3.62 -5.82
CA TYR A 174 -10.52 2.21 -5.65
C TYR A 174 -11.42 1.98 -4.43
N LEU A 175 -12.08 0.82 -4.36
CA LEU A 175 -13.18 0.59 -3.41
C LEU A 175 -12.76 0.30 -1.96
N GLY A 176 -11.47 0.07 -1.66
CA GLY A 176 -10.96 -0.29 -0.31
C GLY A 176 -11.34 -1.69 0.22
N LYS A 177 -12.24 -2.38 -0.49
CA LYS A 177 -12.74 -3.74 -0.20
C LYS A 177 -12.51 -4.74 -1.32
N ALA A 178 -11.75 -4.35 -2.36
CA ALA A 178 -11.37 -5.26 -3.43
C ALA A 178 -10.38 -6.33 -2.91
N ASP A 179 -10.09 -7.36 -3.73
CA ASP A 179 -9.01 -8.28 -3.41
C ASP A 179 -7.71 -7.51 -3.20
N GLY A 180 -7.10 -7.71 -2.04
CA GLY A 180 -6.03 -6.89 -1.49
C GLY A 180 -5.51 -7.47 -0.19
N PHE A 181 -4.36 -6.99 0.27
CA PHE A 181 -3.74 -7.47 1.49
C PHE A 181 -4.58 -7.09 2.71
N THR A 182 -5.05 -5.84 2.78
CA THR A 182 -5.98 -5.37 3.82
C THR A 182 -7.24 -6.25 3.90
N THR A 183 -7.85 -6.59 2.76
CA THR A 183 -9.01 -7.49 2.69
C THR A 183 -8.71 -8.91 3.16
N THR A 184 -7.51 -9.42 2.91
CA THR A 184 -7.12 -10.73 3.45
C THR A 184 -6.92 -10.66 4.96
N LEU A 185 -6.22 -9.64 5.45
CA LEU A 185 -5.95 -9.44 6.87
C LEU A 185 -7.23 -9.24 7.68
N ARG A 186 -8.26 -8.57 7.14
CA ARG A 186 -9.59 -8.48 7.77
C ARG A 186 -10.24 -9.85 8.00
N LYS A 187 -9.96 -10.84 7.14
CA LYS A 187 -10.47 -12.21 7.30
C LYS A 187 -9.66 -13.00 8.33
N ASN A 188 -8.34 -12.81 8.34
CA ASN A 188 -7.44 -13.46 9.30
C ASN A 188 -7.63 -12.89 10.71
N PHE A 189 -7.90 -11.58 10.81
CA PHE A 189 -8.05 -10.82 12.05
C PHE A 189 -9.40 -10.06 12.02
N PRO A 190 -10.53 -10.75 12.31
CA PRO A 190 -11.85 -10.12 12.26
C PRO A 190 -12.02 -9.04 13.33
N GLU A 191 -11.40 -9.24 14.50
CA GLU A 191 -11.41 -8.34 15.65
C GLU A 191 -10.05 -7.68 15.85
N ASN A 192 -10.02 -6.52 16.51
CA ASN A 192 -8.79 -5.79 16.87
C ASN A 192 -7.86 -5.41 15.71
N TYR A 193 -8.34 -5.47 14.47
CA TYR A 193 -7.60 -5.05 13.27
C TYR A 193 -8.41 -4.07 12.43
N MET A 194 -7.76 -2.98 12.04
CA MET A 194 -8.24 -1.99 11.07
C MET A 194 -7.25 -1.96 9.90
N GLY A 195 -7.70 -2.33 8.70
CA GLY A 195 -6.90 -2.24 7.50
C GLY A 195 -7.31 -1.04 6.67
N ILE A 196 -6.38 -0.14 6.34
CA ILE A 196 -6.65 1.03 5.51
C ILE A 196 -5.56 1.14 4.46
N GLU A 197 -5.93 1.38 3.21
CA GLU A 197 -4.98 1.76 2.16
C GLU A 197 -5.02 3.29 2.03
N ILE A 198 -3.87 3.95 2.15
CA ILE A 198 -3.72 5.36 1.78
C ILE A 198 -3.21 5.46 0.35
N GLU A 199 -3.96 6.16 -0.48
CA GLU A 199 -3.67 6.36 -1.90
C GLU A 199 -3.37 7.84 -2.15
N VAL A 200 -2.15 8.18 -2.55
CA VAL A 200 -1.78 9.58 -2.80
C VAL A 200 -1.53 9.84 -4.28
N ASN A 201 -2.04 10.96 -4.78
CA ASN A 201 -1.96 11.27 -6.20
C ASN A 201 -0.51 11.57 -6.64
N GLN A 202 -0.03 10.85 -7.67
CA GLN A 202 1.32 11.00 -8.23
C GLN A 202 1.57 12.36 -8.90
N LYS A 203 0.56 13.24 -9.06
CA LYS A 203 0.80 14.62 -9.51
C LYS A 203 1.80 15.38 -8.63
N TRP A 204 1.90 15.00 -7.35
CA TRP A 204 2.85 15.53 -6.36
C TRP A 204 4.24 14.88 -6.41
N VAL A 205 4.46 13.93 -7.32
CA VAL A 205 5.71 13.15 -7.36
C VAL A 205 6.64 13.73 -8.42
N ARG A 206 7.90 13.93 -8.05
CA ARG A 206 9.01 14.32 -8.95
C ARG A 206 10.24 13.49 -8.61
N GLY A 207 10.84 12.84 -9.61
CA GLY A 207 12.04 12.00 -9.41
C GLY A 207 11.84 10.90 -8.36
N ASN A 208 10.67 10.24 -8.36
CA ASN A 208 10.25 9.25 -7.37
C ASN A 208 10.14 9.76 -5.91
N LYS A 209 10.08 11.08 -5.72
CA LYS A 209 9.89 11.70 -4.40
C LYS A 209 8.55 12.40 -4.35
N MET A 210 7.75 12.04 -3.34
CA MET A 210 6.56 12.80 -2.94
C MET A 210 6.95 14.21 -2.49
N ASP A 211 6.19 15.22 -2.91
CA ASP A 211 6.32 16.60 -2.46
C ASP A 211 6.34 16.70 -0.93
N THR A 212 7.29 17.48 -0.40
CA THR A 212 7.57 17.57 1.04
C THR A 212 6.40 18.16 1.82
N ASN A 213 5.73 19.19 1.29
CA ASN A 213 4.62 19.83 2.00
C ASN A 213 3.43 18.87 2.11
N ASN A 214 3.10 18.18 1.02
CA ASN A 214 1.96 17.26 1.00
C ASN A 214 2.21 16.00 1.86
N LYS A 215 3.41 15.41 1.85
CA LYS A 215 3.71 14.29 2.77
C LYS A 215 3.71 14.74 4.24
N ASN A 216 4.17 15.96 4.55
CA ASN A 216 4.14 16.51 5.90
C ASN A 216 2.73 16.73 6.43
N VAL A 217 1.78 17.11 5.55
CA VAL A 217 0.36 17.19 5.92
C VAL A 217 -0.15 15.82 6.38
N ILE A 218 0.14 14.76 5.63
CA ILE A 218 -0.28 13.39 5.99
C ILE A 218 0.36 12.95 7.31
N LEU A 219 1.67 13.18 7.47
CA LEU A 219 2.41 12.85 8.68
C LEU A 219 1.81 13.55 9.91
N LYS A 220 1.62 14.86 9.86
CA LYS A 220 1.07 15.63 10.99
C LYS A 220 -0.35 15.20 11.31
N ALA A 221 -1.17 14.99 10.29
CA ALA A 221 -2.53 14.49 10.48
C ALA A 221 -2.52 13.11 11.16
N LEU A 222 -1.68 12.18 10.72
CA LEU A 222 -1.57 10.86 11.34
C LEU A 222 -1.03 10.92 12.77
N LYS A 223 -0.04 11.79 13.04
CA LYS A 223 0.50 12.01 14.39
C LYS A 223 -0.57 12.49 15.36
N ARG A 224 -1.53 13.32 14.92
CA ARG A 224 -2.68 13.73 15.75
C ARG A 224 -3.63 12.58 16.07
N MET A 225 -3.72 11.58 15.18
CA MET A 225 -4.58 10.40 15.34
C MET A 225 -3.98 9.34 16.27
N ASN A 226 -2.65 9.33 16.41
CA ASN A 226 -1.92 8.38 17.25
C ASN A 226 -1.03 9.16 18.23
N PRO A 227 -1.59 9.73 19.32
CA PRO A 227 -0.81 10.34 20.38
C PRO A 227 -0.07 9.23 21.13
N SER A 228 1.05 8.79 20.56
CA SER A 228 2.11 8.14 21.31
C SER A 228 2.92 9.28 21.93
N ASP A 229 2.69 9.45 23.24
CA ASP A 229 3.18 10.47 24.19
C ASP A 229 2.42 11.81 24.24
#